data_AF-A0A9E2PVZ1-F1
#
_entry.id   AF-A0A9E2PVZ1-F1
#
_cell.length_a   1.000
_cell.length_b   1.000
_cell.length_c   1.000
_cell.angle_alpha   90.00
_cell.angle_beta   90.00
_cell.angle_gamma   90.00
#
_symmetry.space_group_name_H-M   'P 1'
#
loop_
_entity.id
_entity.type
_entity.pdbx_description
1 polymer ?
#
loop_
_entity_poly.entity_id
_entity_poly.type
_entity_poly.pdbx_seq_one_letter_code
_entity_poly.pdbx_strand_id
1 'polypeptide(L)'
;MAEEWLNTTVIRPYVTLDEFTVMPNHFHGILWLLRDEQGTARRAPTMERFGKPVKGSLPTIIGAFKAAVTRRIYALRNSGKGEVWQRGYYEHVIRDDASFNRIREYIMNNPLNWEFDRENLDRKSEDKFYCWLASFKTRPTGKM
;
A
#
# COMPACT_ATOMS: atom_id res chain seq x y z
N MET A 1 4.69 -4.51 12.06
CA MET A 1 4.21 -4.18 10.71
C MET A 1 4.76 -5.16 9.68
N ALA A 2 6.09 -5.28 9.54
CA ALA A 2 6.72 -6.20 8.58
C ALA A 2 6.20 -7.64 8.64
N GLU A 3 6.10 -8.23 9.84
CA GLU A 3 5.58 -9.59 9.99
C GLU A 3 4.13 -9.75 9.47
N GLU A 4 3.25 -8.81 9.79
CA GLU A 4 1.86 -8.84 9.30
C GLU A 4 1.79 -8.61 7.78
N TRP A 5 2.74 -7.86 7.22
CA TRP A 5 2.85 -7.69 5.78
C TRP A 5 3.20 -9.02 5.13
N LEU A 6 4.27 -9.68 5.58
CA LEU A 6 4.69 -10.99 5.09
C LEU A 6 3.59 -12.06 5.24
N ASN A 7 2.87 -12.05 6.36
CA ASN A 7 1.75 -12.95 6.63
C ASN A 7 0.59 -12.79 5.63
N THR A 8 0.53 -11.68 4.89
CA THR A 8 -0.46 -11.49 3.82
C THR A 8 -0.37 -12.58 2.76
N THR A 9 0.83 -13.05 2.43
CA THR A 9 1.06 -14.12 1.43
C THR A 9 0.58 -15.49 1.92
N VAL A 10 0.76 -15.78 3.21
CA VAL A 10 0.31 -17.02 3.85
C VAL A 10 -1.21 -17.11 3.83
N ILE A 11 -1.89 -16.01 4.13
CA ILE A 11 -3.36 -15.95 4.17
C ILE A 11 -3.96 -15.89 2.76
N ARG A 12 -3.20 -15.38 1.76
CA ARG A 12 -3.71 -15.06 0.42
C ARG A 12 -2.74 -15.58 -0.64
N PRO A 13 -2.90 -16.82 -1.11
CA PRO A 13 -1.98 -17.43 -2.08
C PRO A 13 -1.93 -16.73 -3.45
N TYR A 14 -2.87 -15.82 -3.73
CA TYR A 14 -2.91 -15.00 -4.93
C TYR A 14 -2.25 -13.62 -4.76
N VAL A 15 -1.61 -13.37 -3.62
CA VAL A 15 -0.86 -12.16 -3.33
C VAL A 15 0.61 -12.54 -3.24
N THR A 16 1.45 -11.90 -4.06
CA THR A 16 2.89 -11.88 -3.85
C THR A 16 3.32 -10.48 -3.46
N LEU A 17 4.40 -10.39 -2.69
CA LEU A 17 4.93 -9.13 -2.19
C LEU A 17 6.25 -8.85 -2.86
N ASP A 18 6.53 -7.56 -3.03
CA ASP A 18 7.83 -7.06 -3.47
C ASP A 18 8.34 -6.07 -2.41
N GLU A 19 9.19 -5.14 -2.80
CA GLU A 19 9.81 -4.15 -1.92
C GLU A 19 8.82 -3.43 -1.00
N PHE A 20 9.20 -3.31 0.27
CA PHE A 20 8.43 -2.59 1.28
C PHE A 20 9.35 -1.94 2.31
N THR A 21 8.89 -0.84 2.91
CA THR A 21 9.57 -0.20 4.03
C THR A 21 8.59 0.15 5.13
N VAL A 22 9.07 0.10 6.37
CA VAL A 22 8.36 0.53 7.57
C VAL A 22 9.04 1.78 8.07
N MET A 23 8.34 2.91 8.03
CA MET A 23 8.80 4.19 8.54
C MET A 23 8.11 4.51 9.87
N PRO A 24 8.63 5.46 10.67
CA PRO A 24 8.01 5.81 11.96
C PRO A 24 6.55 6.28 11.85
N ASN A 25 6.18 6.93 10.74
CA ASN A 25 4.85 7.52 10.51
C ASN A 25 4.03 6.81 9.42
N HIS A 26 4.64 6.03 8.52
CA HIS A 26 3.95 5.42 7.38
C HIS A 26 4.57 4.07 6.96
N PHE A 27 3.90 3.43 6.01
CA PHE A 27 4.32 2.15 5.43
C PHE A 27 4.18 2.22 3.91
N HIS A 28 5.21 1.80 3.19
CA HIS A 28 5.16 1.60 1.75
C HIS A 28 5.37 0.12 1.43
N GLY A 29 4.64 -0.39 0.43
CA GLY A 29 4.83 -1.75 -0.03
C GLY A 29 4.27 -1.94 -1.44
N ILE A 30 4.96 -2.77 -2.21
CA ILE A 30 4.48 -3.25 -3.50
C ILE A 30 3.89 -4.65 -3.31
N LEU A 31 2.74 -4.87 -3.93
CA LEU A 31 2.13 -6.20 -4.02
C LEU A 31 1.68 -6.48 -5.44
N TRP A 32 1.64 -7.76 -5.79
CA TRP A 32 1.08 -8.26 -7.03
C TRP A 32 -0.18 -9.05 -6.71
N LEU A 33 -1.24 -8.82 -7.48
CA LEU A 33 -2.46 -9.62 -7.44
C LEU A 33 -2.43 -10.60 -8.61
N LEU A 34 -2.12 -11.85 -8.32
CA LEU A 34 -2.06 -12.92 -9.31
C LEU A 34 -3.47 -13.29 -9.80
N ARG A 35 -3.57 -13.61 -11.09
CA ARG A 35 -4.77 -14.21 -11.67
C ARG A 35 -4.76 -15.71 -11.43
N ASP A 36 -5.93 -16.31 -11.29
CA ASP A 36 -6.03 -17.76 -11.40
C ASP A 36 -5.76 -18.21 -12.84
N GLU A 37 -5.20 -19.40 -13.00
CA GLU A 37 -4.87 -20.03 -14.28
C GLU A 37 -6.10 -20.27 -15.19
N GLN A 38 -7.31 -20.06 -14.67
CA GLN A 38 -8.59 -20.28 -15.37
C GLN A 38 -9.03 -19.08 -16.23
N GLY A 39 -8.14 -18.14 -16.52
CA GLY A 39 -8.38 -17.10 -17.53
C GLY A 39 -9.41 -16.04 -17.13
N THR A 40 -10.04 -16.16 -15.95
CA THR A 40 -10.72 -15.02 -15.35
C THR A 40 -9.65 -14.06 -14.88
N ALA A 41 -9.45 -13.00 -15.66
CA ALA A 41 -9.01 -11.75 -15.08
C ALA A 41 -9.79 -11.59 -13.78
N ARG A 42 -9.10 -11.63 -12.63
CA ARG A 42 -9.54 -10.86 -11.48
C ARG A 42 -9.43 -9.41 -11.94
N ARG A 43 -10.37 -8.99 -12.79
CA ARG A 43 -10.64 -7.59 -13.07
C ARG A 43 -10.76 -6.99 -11.68
N ALA A 44 -10.22 -5.80 -11.48
CA ALA A 44 -10.62 -4.96 -10.35
C ALA A 44 -12.12 -5.19 -10.14
N PRO A 45 -12.54 -5.69 -8.97
CA PRO A 45 -13.82 -6.36 -8.83
C PRO A 45 -14.92 -5.51 -9.46
N THR A 46 -15.79 -6.17 -10.23
CA THR A 46 -17.01 -5.56 -10.78
C THR A 46 -17.66 -4.71 -9.71
N MET A 47 -17.62 -3.38 -9.88
CA MET A 47 -18.15 -2.36 -8.98
C MET A 47 -18.14 -2.76 -7.50
N GLU A 48 -17.10 -2.36 -6.76
CA GLU A 48 -17.24 -2.29 -5.30
C GLU A 48 -18.49 -1.45 -4.98
N ARG A 49 -19.48 -2.07 -4.33
CA ARG A 49 -20.65 -1.36 -3.84
C ARG A 49 -20.34 -0.90 -2.44
N PHE A 50 -20.61 0.38 -2.17
CA PHE A 50 -20.49 0.94 -0.83
C PHE A 50 -21.20 0.02 0.18
N GLY A 51 -20.49 -0.44 1.21
CA GLY A 51 -21.01 -1.35 2.24
C GLY A 51 -20.94 -2.85 1.96
N LYS A 52 -20.45 -3.32 0.80
CA LYS A 52 -20.24 -4.76 0.53
C LYS A 52 -18.76 -5.06 0.20
N PRO A 53 -17.97 -5.53 1.17
CA PRO A 53 -16.58 -5.92 0.93
C PRO A 53 -16.50 -7.02 -0.13
N VAL A 54 -15.64 -6.83 -1.13
CA VAL A 54 -15.41 -7.85 -2.16
C VAL A 54 -14.19 -8.68 -1.76
N LYS A 55 -14.39 -9.98 -1.55
CA LYS A 55 -13.33 -10.91 -1.16
C LYS A 55 -12.19 -10.84 -2.18
N GLY A 56 -10.98 -10.57 -1.69
CA GLY A 56 -9.78 -10.48 -2.52
C GLY A 56 -9.58 -9.15 -3.25
N SER A 57 -10.43 -8.15 -3.02
CA SER A 57 -10.16 -6.79 -3.47
C SER A 57 -9.01 -6.16 -2.69
N LEU A 58 -8.30 -5.21 -3.32
CA LEU A 58 -7.22 -4.46 -2.68
C LEU A 58 -7.69 -3.77 -1.37
N PRO A 59 -8.85 -3.07 -1.33
CA PRO A 59 -9.38 -2.52 -0.08
C PRO A 59 -9.57 -3.55 1.04
N THR A 60 -10.07 -4.75 0.70
CA THR A 60 -10.27 -5.83 1.68
C THR A 60 -8.94 -6.37 2.21
N ILE A 61 -7.93 -6.48 1.35
CA ILE A 61 -6.57 -6.90 1.73
C ILE A 61 -5.94 -5.87 2.67
N ILE A 62 -5.94 -4.60 2.28
CA ILE A 62 -5.35 -3.51 3.07
C ILE A 62 -6.11 -3.32 4.39
N GLY A 63 -7.44 -3.39 4.39
CA GLY A 63 -8.25 -3.32 5.60
C GLY A 63 -7.91 -4.41 6.61
N ALA A 64 -7.77 -5.65 6.15
CA ALA A 64 -7.38 -6.77 7.00
C ALA A 64 -5.93 -6.65 7.51
N PHE A 65 -5.00 -6.19 6.68
CA PHE A 65 -3.62 -5.88 7.09
C PHE A 65 -3.58 -4.81 8.19
N LYS A 66 -4.24 -3.66 7.97
CA LYS A 66 -4.32 -2.57 8.95
C LYS A 66 -4.94 -3.05 10.27
N ALA A 67 -6.02 -3.85 10.20
CA ALA A 67 -6.66 -4.42 11.38
C ALA A 67 -5.75 -5.39 12.16
N ALA A 68 -4.99 -6.25 11.46
CA ALA A 68 -4.05 -7.16 12.10
C ALA A 68 -2.93 -6.40 12.83
N VAL A 69 -2.35 -5.39 12.16
CA VAL A 69 -1.34 -4.52 12.77
C VAL A 69 -1.89 -3.79 13.99
N THR A 70 -3.09 -3.18 13.90
CA THR A 70 -3.72 -2.49 15.03
C THR A 70 -3.88 -3.42 16.22
N ARG A 71 -4.37 -4.65 16.00
CA ARG A 71 -4.57 -5.64 17.05
C ARG A 71 -3.26 -5.99 17.76
N ARG A 72 -2.18 -6.14 16.99
CA ARG A 72 -0.86 -6.43 17.53
C ARG A 72 -0.27 -5.25 18.32
N ILE A 73 -0.46 -4.02 17.84
CA ILE A 73 -0.04 -2.81 18.56
C ILE A 73 -0.79 -2.70 19.89
N TYR A 74 -2.10 -2.93 19.90
CA TYR A 74 -2.89 -2.89 21.13
C TYR A 74 -2.45 -3.95 22.14
N ALA A 75 -2.13 -5.16 21.67
CA ALA A 75 -1.57 -6.21 22.52
C ALA A 75 -0.22 -5.80 23.12
N LEU A 76 0.69 -5.23 22.32
CA LEU A 76 2.01 -4.78 22.78
C LEU A 76 1.94 -3.59 23.75
N ARG A 77 0.98 -2.67 23.53
CA ARG A 77 0.79 -1.48 24.37
C ARG A 77 -0.07 -1.76 25.61
N ASN A 78 -0.55 -2.99 25.81
CA ASN A 78 -1.54 -3.33 26.84
C ASN A 78 -2.72 -2.35 26.89
N SER A 79 -3.13 -1.84 25.73
CA SER A 79 -4.18 -0.81 25.62
C SER A 79 -4.90 -0.92 24.29
N GLY A 80 -6.24 -0.93 24.33
CA GLY A 80 -7.10 -0.95 23.14
C GLY A 80 -7.47 0.45 22.63
N LYS A 81 -6.65 1.47 22.93
CA LYS A 81 -6.95 2.89 22.68
C LYS A 81 -5.91 3.52 21.76
N GLY A 82 -6.36 4.52 21.00
CA GLY A 82 -5.52 5.35 20.12
C GLY A 82 -5.63 4.96 18.64
N GLU A 83 -5.67 5.96 17.77
CA GLU A 83 -5.68 5.74 16.33
C GLU A 83 -4.28 5.36 15.85
N VAL A 84 -4.18 4.22 15.15
CA VAL A 84 -2.90 3.72 14.60
C VAL A 84 -2.68 4.20 13.17
N TRP A 85 -3.77 4.36 12.41
CA TRP A 85 -3.70 4.60 10.99
C TRP A 85 -4.52 5.81 10.60
N GLN A 86 -3.99 6.61 9.68
CA GLN A 86 -4.79 7.58 8.94
C GLN A 86 -5.93 6.87 8.16
N ARG A 87 -7.04 7.59 7.93
CA ARG A 87 -8.16 7.09 7.11
C ARG A 87 -7.73 6.89 5.67
N GLY A 88 -8.10 5.76 5.07
CA GLY A 88 -7.76 5.42 3.69
C GLY A 88 -6.34 4.87 3.53
N TYR A 89 -5.86 4.87 2.28
CA TYR A 89 -4.51 4.50 1.88
C TYR A 89 -4.25 5.04 0.46
N TYR A 90 -2.97 5.24 0.10
CA TYR A 90 -2.58 5.56 -1.28
C TYR A 90 -2.38 4.26 -2.08
N GLU A 91 -2.86 4.23 -3.31
CA GLU A 91 -2.64 3.13 -4.25
C GLU A 91 -2.23 3.65 -5.63
N HIS A 92 -1.33 2.90 -6.28
CA HIS A 92 -0.88 3.20 -7.64
C HIS A 92 -0.69 1.89 -8.42
N VAL A 93 -1.28 1.80 -9.61
CA VAL A 93 -1.10 0.64 -10.50
C VAL A 93 0.16 0.86 -11.35
N ILE A 94 1.19 0.06 -11.09
CA ILE A 94 2.43 0.04 -11.84
C ILE A 94 2.21 -0.72 -13.16
N ARG A 95 2.56 -0.12 -14.29
CA ARG A 95 2.18 -0.62 -15.64
C ARG A 95 3.35 -1.03 -16.53
N ASP A 96 4.57 -0.66 -16.16
CA ASP A 96 5.77 -0.89 -16.95
C ASP A 96 6.99 -1.06 -16.03
N ASP A 97 8.02 -1.72 -16.56
CA ASP A 97 9.21 -2.08 -15.81
C ASP A 97 10.04 -0.87 -15.37
N ALA A 98 10.06 0.21 -16.15
CA ALA A 98 10.80 1.41 -15.80
C ALA A 98 10.17 2.12 -14.59
N SER A 99 8.85 2.19 -14.54
CA SER A 99 8.09 2.69 -13.39
C SER A 99 8.24 1.77 -12.18
N PHE A 100 8.19 0.45 -12.41
CA PHE A 100 8.39 -0.55 -11.36
C PHE A 100 9.75 -0.39 -10.68
N ASN A 101 10.84 -0.38 -11.45
CA ASN A 101 12.19 -0.26 -10.91
C ASN A 101 12.40 1.04 -10.12
N ARG A 102 11.85 2.17 -10.60
CA ARG A 102 11.95 3.46 -9.90
C ARG A 102 11.16 3.49 -8.59
N ILE A 103 9.95 2.94 -8.57
CA ILE A 103 9.16 2.84 -7.33
C ILE A 103 9.85 1.90 -6.35
N ARG A 104 10.40 0.79 -6.83
CA ARG A 104 11.17 -0.14 -6.01
C ARG A 104 12.39 0.53 -5.38
N GLU A 105 13.18 1.22 -6.19
CA GLU A 105 14.35 1.98 -5.73
C GLU A 105 13.97 3.04 -4.70
N TYR A 106 12.86 3.74 -4.92
CA TYR A 106 12.35 4.71 -3.94
C TYR A 106 12.02 4.08 -2.60
N ILE A 107 11.26 2.98 -2.59
CA ILE A 107 10.86 2.32 -1.34
C ILE A 107 12.11 1.85 -0.58
N MET A 108 13.09 1.28 -1.28
CA MET A 108 14.36 0.85 -0.70
C MET A 108 15.15 2.02 -0.10
N ASN A 109 15.17 3.16 -0.77
CA ASN A 109 15.93 4.34 -0.35
C ASN A 109 15.16 5.29 0.57
N ASN A 110 13.86 5.08 0.79
CA ASN A 110 13.02 5.96 1.59
C ASN A 110 13.54 6.17 3.03
N PRO A 111 14.08 5.14 3.74
CA PRO A 111 14.74 5.35 5.03
C PRO A 111 15.90 6.36 4.99
N LEU A 112 16.67 6.38 3.90
CA LEU A 112 17.78 7.31 3.71
C LEU A 112 17.29 8.72 3.37
N ASN A 113 16.10 8.84 2.78
CA ASN A 113 15.48 10.09 2.38
C ASN A 113 14.49 10.64 3.41
N TRP A 114 14.49 10.11 4.64
CA TRP A 114 13.54 10.48 5.70
C TRP A 114 13.45 12.00 5.95
N GLU A 115 14.57 12.72 5.84
CA GLU A 115 14.61 14.17 6.06
C GLU A 115 13.85 14.98 4.99
N PHE A 116 13.51 14.36 3.86
CA PHE A 116 12.78 14.98 2.75
C PHE A 116 11.34 14.45 2.65
N ASP A 117 10.98 13.48 3.48
CA ASP A 117 9.67 12.84 3.46
C ASP A 117 8.55 13.86 3.69
N ARG A 118 7.50 13.80 2.88
CA ARG A 118 6.41 14.78 2.94
C ARG A 118 5.64 14.72 4.26
N GLU A 119 5.53 13.53 4.85
CA GLU A 119 4.78 13.28 6.08
C GLU A 119 5.66 13.44 7.33
N ASN A 120 6.96 13.74 7.15
CA ASN A 120 7.85 14.15 8.22
C ASN A 120 7.58 15.61 8.59
N LEU A 121 7.24 15.86 9.86
CA LEU A 121 6.96 17.20 10.37
C LEU A 121 8.19 18.13 10.34
N ASP A 122 9.39 17.55 10.35
CA ASP A 122 10.67 18.26 10.37
C ASP A 122 11.35 18.29 8.98
N ARG A 123 10.57 18.12 7.90
CA ARG A 123 11.11 17.99 6.54
C ARG A 123 11.94 19.21 6.12
N LYS A 124 13.11 18.94 5.52
CA LYS A 124 14.07 19.96 5.06
C LYS A 124 13.77 20.51 3.66
N SER A 125 13.23 19.70 2.74
CA SER A 125 12.85 20.12 1.38
C SER A 125 11.81 19.18 0.76
N GLU A 126 11.33 19.51 -0.44
CA GLU A 126 10.39 18.65 -1.17
C GLU A 126 11.08 17.40 -1.76
N ASP A 127 10.42 16.26 -1.62
CA ASP A 127 10.84 15.00 -2.22
C ASP A 127 10.46 14.98 -3.72
N LYS A 128 11.50 15.04 -4.57
CA LYS A 128 11.39 15.00 -6.04
C LYS A 128 10.72 13.72 -6.54
N PHE A 129 10.75 12.64 -5.77
CA PHE A 129 10.08 11.40 -6.14
C PHE A 129 8.58 11.60 -6.28
N TYR A 130 7.93 12.37 -5.39
CA TYR A 130 6.50 12.61 -5.50
C TYR A 130 6.13 13.47 -6.70
N CYS A 131 6.98 14.43 -7.08
CA CYS A 131 6.79 15.19 -8.32
C CYS A 131 6.85 14.25 -9.54
N TRP A 132 7.79 13.31 -9.54
CA TRP A 132 7.90 12.28 -10.57
C TRP A 132 6.71 11.32 -10.55
N LEU A 133 6.29 10.83 -9.38
CA LEU A 133 5.15 9.93 -9.22
C LEU A 133 3.83 10.61 -9.67
N ALA A 134 3.67 11.90 -9.39
CA ALA A 134 2.52 12.68 -9.84
C ALA A 134 2.52 12.93 -11.36
N SER A 135 3.66 12.79 -12.04
CA SER A 135 3.75 12.92 -13.49
C SER A 135 3.13 11.73 -14.25
N PHE A 136 2.87 10.62 -13.57
CA PHE A 136 2.12 9.52 -14.17
C PHE A 136 0.70 9.95 -14.46
N LYS A 137 0.23 9.69 -15.68
CA LYS A 137 -1.18 9.85 -16.06
C LYS A 137 -2.05 8.96 -15.16
N THR A 138 -2.60 9.51 -14.08
CA THR A 138 -3.78 8.93 -13.44
C THR A 138 -4.88 8.86 -14.50
N ARG A 139 -5.75 7.83 -14.45
CA ARG A 139 -6.85 7.64 -15.41
C ARG A 139 -7.45 8.99 -15.80
N PRO A 140 -7.69 9.28 -17.10
CA PRO A 140 -8.42 10.49 -17.46
C PRO A 140 -9.71 10.48 -16.64
N THR A 141 -9.90 11.49 -15.81
CA THR A 141 -11.17 11.73 -15.14
C THR A 141 -12.17 11.93 -16.25
N GLY A 142 -12.95 10.90 -16.57
CA GLY A 142 -14.10 11.03 -17.44
C GLY A 142 -14.98 12.10 -16.82
N LYS A 143 -15.01 13.28 -17.44
CA LYS A 143 -16.11 14.22 -17.24
C LYS A 143 -17.37 13.47 -17.64
N MET A 144 -18.29 13.30 -16.69
CA MET A 144 -19.71 13.20 -17.03
C MET A 144 -20.18 14.55 -17.55
#